data_AF-A0A931W209-F1
#
_entry.id   AF-A0A931W209-F1
#
_cell.length_a   1.000
_cell.length_b   1.000
_cell.length_c   1.000
_cell.angle_alpha   90.00
_cell.angle_beta   90.00
_cell.angle_gamma   90.00
#
_symmetry.space_group_name_H-M   'P 1'
#
loop_
_entity.id
_entity.type
_entity.pdbx_description
1 polymer ?
#
loop_
_entity_poly.entity_id
_entity_poly.type
_entity_poly.pdbx_seq_one_letter_code
_entity_poly.pdbx_strand_id
1 'polypeptide(L)'
;MARQFVFLYTREAHPGENYPAHRSFEQKLAHARAFKAEFNVERPILVDDLTGTAHKLYGSLPNMTYLISRGGRVLVRADWTDPPTIEYAINYVLNSRARRREGLRLAPFYAELVGYRWNDLAKFQEGLARAGQQAVDDFSRAMERRQKQGPRPGRIELSE
;
A
#
# COMPACT_ATOMS: atom_id res chain seq x y z
N MET A 1 -14.99 -14.65 -15.44
CA MET A 1 -14.57 -14.89 -14.04
C MET A 1 -14.63 -13.57 -13.30
N ALA A 2 -15.35 -13.50 -12.17
CA ALA A 2 -15.40 -12.28 -11.37
C ALA A 2 -14.01 -11.97 -10.78
N ARG A 3 -13.58 -10.71 -10.91
CA ARG A 3 -12.42 -10.17 -10.20
C ARG A 3 -12.95 -9.52 -8.93
N GLN A 4 -12.29 -9.76 -7.81
CA GLN A 4 -12.63 -9.11 -6.55
C GLN A 4 -11.53 -8.13 -6.20
N PHE A 5 -11.92 -6.91 -5.86
CA PHE A 5 -11.03 -5.89 -5.34
C PHE A 5 -11.47 -5.60 -3.91
N VAL A 6 -10.52 -5.68 -2.99
CA VAL A 6 -10.78 -5.45 -1.57
C VAL A 6 -9.75 -4.44 -1.08
N PHE A 7 -10.18 -3.52 -0.24
CA PHE A 7 -9.30 -2.62 0.50
C PHE A 7 -9.12 -3.16 1.92
N LEU A 8 -7.88 -3.22 2.42
CA LEU A 8 -7.61 -3.58 3.80
C LEU A 8 -7.28 -2.30 4.59
N TYR A 9 -8.17 -1.90 5.50
CA TYR A 9 -7.96 -0.79 6.40
C TYR A 9 -7.03 -1.22 7.54
N THR A 10 -5.83 -0.64 7.60
CA THR A 10 -4.76 -1.02 8.53
C THR A 10 -4.57 0.04 9.64
N ARG A 11 -3.34 0.33 10.03
CA ARG A 11 -3.03 1.37 11.02
C ARG A 11 -2.92 2.70 10.29
N GLU A 12 -3.26 3.81 10.98
CA GLU A 12 -3.03 5.14 10.42
C GLU A 12 -1.55 5.30 10.06
N ALA A 13 -1.28 5.73 8.81
CA ALA A 13 0.08 5.93 8.33
C ALA A 13 0.75 7.11 9.05
N HIS A 14 -0.05 8.14 9.33
CA HIS A 14 0.33 9.37 10.02
C HIS A 14 -0.75 9.70 11.05
N PRO A 15 -0.75 9.05 12.22
CA PRO A 15 -1.73 9.35 13.26
C PRO A 15 -1.58 10.79 13.74
N GLY A 16 -2.71 11.48 13.91
CA GLY A 16 -2.79 12.83 14.47
C GLY A 16 -3.99 12.97 15.39
N GLU A 17 -4.26 14.16 15.92
CA GLU A 17 -5.31 14.38 16.90
C GLU A 17 -6.73 14.08 16.36
N ASN A 18 -6.97 14.24 15.05
CA ASN A 18 -8.27 13.94 14.43
C ASN A 18 -8.41 12.44 14.09
N TYR A 19 -7.30 11.78 13.77
CA TYR A 19 -7.22 10.36 13.46
C TYR A 19 -6.05 9.74 14.22
N PRO A 20 -6.19 9.52 15.54
CA PRO A 20 -5.08 9.05 16.36
C PRO A 20 -4.81 7.56 16.11
N ALA A 21 -3.66 7.10 16.62
CA ALA A 21 -3.38 5.68 16.67
C ALA A 21 -4.50 4.93 17.42
N HIS A 22 -5.05 3.91 16.77
CA HIS A 22 -6.21 3.17 17.28
C HIS A 22 -5.93 2.53 18.65
N ARG A 23 -6.82 2.77 19.61
CA ARG A 23 -6.78 2.18 20.96
C ARG A 23 -7.85 1.11 21.19
N SER A 24 -8.85 1.04 20.32
CA SER A 24 -9.88 -0.01 20.31
C SER A 24 -10.28 -0.38 18.88
N PHE A 25 -10.90 -1.55 18.72
CA PHE A 25 -11.39 -1.98 17.41
C PHE A 25 -12.58 -1.13 16.94
N GLU A 26 -13.43 -0.68 17.86
CA GLU A 26 -14.57 0.20 17.58
C GLU A 26 -14.12 1.54 17.01
N GLN A 27 -13.05 2.14 17.57
CA GLN A 27 -12.45 3.35 17.04
C GLN A 27 -11.92 3.13 15.63
N LYS A 28 -11.19 2.03 15.41
CA LYS A 28 -10.66 1.66 14.09
C LYS A 28 -11.77 1.46 13.07
N LEU A 29 -12.88 0.84 13.46
CA LEU A 29 -14.04 0.65 12.60
C LEU A 29 -14.72 1.99 12.27
N ALA A 30 -14.80 2.91 13.23
CA ALA A 30 -15.32 4.26 13.00
C ALA A 30 -14.43 5.03 11.99
N HIS A 31 -13.11 4.97 12.14
CA HIS A 31 -12.18 5.59 11.18
C HIS A 31 -12.30 4.97 9.78
N ALA A 32 -12.39 3.64 9.68
CA ALA A 32 -12.58 2.95 8.40
C ALA A 32 -13.88 3.39 7.69
N ARG A 33 -14.96 3.65 8.45
CA ARG A 33 -16.22 4.17 7.91
C ARG A 33 -16.07 5.63 7.46
N ALA A 34 -15.41 6.47 8.25
CA ALA A 34 -15.11 7.85 7.88
C ALA A 34 -14.27 7.91 6.59
N PHE A 35 -13.23 7.10 6.49
CA PHE A 35 -12.42 6.93 5.28
C PHE A 35 -13.25 6.52 4.06
N LYS A 36 -14.14 5.54 4.23
CA LYS A 36 -15.05 5.10 3.15
C LYS A 36 -15.91 6.25 2.64
N ALA A 37 -16.50 7.02 3.55
CA ALA A 37 -17.38 8.12 3.21
C ALA A 37 -16.62 9.28 2.54
N GLU A 38 -15.50 9.69 3.13
CA GLU A 38 -14.65 10.79 2.64
C GLU A 38 -14.16 10.55 1.20
N PHE A 39 -13.67 9.34 0.92
CA PHE A 39 -13.07 9.01 -0.38
C PHE A 39 -14.03 8.28 -1.32
N ASN A 40 -15.32 8.21 -0.98
CA ASN A 40 -16.35 7.49 -1.72
C ASN A 40 -15.89 6.09 -2.17
N VAL A 41 -15.35 5.30 -1.23
CA VAL A 41 -14.77 3.99 -1.55
C VAL A 41 -15.88 2.98 -1.78
N GLU A 42 -16.08 2.61 -3.05
CA GLU A 42 -17.14 1.67 -3.45
C GLU A 42 -16.79 0.19 -3.17
N ARG A 43 -15.49 -0.14 -3.23
CA ARG A 43 -15.03 -1.52 -3.03
C ARG A 43 -15.19 -1.97 -1.58
N PRO A 44 -15.38 -3.28 -1.30
CA PRO A 44 -15.40 -3.80 0.05
C PRO A 44 -14.14 -3.41 0.84
N ILE A 45 -14.34 -2.95 2.07
CA ILE A 45 -13.27 -2.66 3.03
C ILE A 45 -13.28 -3.73 4.12
N LEU A 46 -12.18 -4.46 4.23
CA LEU A 46 -11.89 -5.29 5.40
C LEU A 46 -11.11 -4.43 6.40
N VAL A 47 -11.39 -4.58 7.69
CA VAL A 47 -10.68 -3.87 8.75
C VAL A 47 -9.78 -4.87 9.46
N ASP A 48 -8.48 -4.62 9.45
CA ASP A 48 -7.51 -5.46 10.15
C ASP A 48 -7.74 -5.39 11.66
N ASP A 49 -7.24 -6.37 12.42
CA ASP A 49 -7.36 -6.35 13.88
C ASP A 49 -6.62 -5.15 14.52
N LEU A 50 -6.90 -4.90 15.79
CA LEU A 50 -6.31 -3.77 16.51
C LEU A 50 -4.77 -3.82 16.54
N THR A 51 -4.19 -5.03 16.66
CA THR A 51 -2.74 -5.22 16.72
C THR A 51 -2.05 -5.11 15.34
N GLY A 52 -2.85 -5.09 14.28
CA GLY A 52 -2.46 -5.03 12.89
C GLY A 52 -1.76 -6.29 12.40
N THR A 53 -2.33 -7.47 12.68
CA THR A 53 -1.78 -8.77 12.28
C THR A 53 -1.63 -8.86 10.77
N ALA A 54 -2.66 -8.53 9.99
CA ALA A 54 -2.58 -8.57 8.54
C ALA A 54 -1.61 -7.49 8.03
N HIS A 55 -1.65 -6.28 8.59
CA HIS A 55 -0.72 -5.21 8.21
C HIS A 55 0.74 -5.65 8.37
N LYS A 56 1.08 -6.33 9.48
CA LYS A 56 2.41 -6.91 9.71
C LYS A 56 2.76 -7.99 8.70
N LEU A 57 1.86 -8.95 8.51
CA LEU A 57 2.06 -10.08 7.60
C LEU A 57 2.27 -9.64 6.15
N TYR A 58 1.60 -8.57 5.73
CA TYR A 58 1.63 -8.07 4.35
C TYR A 58 2.64 -6.92 4.14
N GLY A 59 3.55 -6.64 5.09
CA GLY A 59 4.74 -5.79 4.85
C GLY A 59 4.79 -4.44 5.60
N SER A 60 3.74 -4.07 6.33
CA SER A 60 3.69 -2.89 7.21
C SER A 60 3.84 -1.51 6.55
N LEU A 61 3.81 -1.41 5.22
CA LEU A 61 3.80 -0.12 4.52
C LEU A 61 2.35 0.34 4.26
N PRO A 62 2.08 1.65 4.24
CA PRO A 62 0.73 2.19 4.36
C PRO A 62 -0.17 2.00 3.13
N ASN A 63 0.39 1.71 1.94
CA ASN A 63 -0.37 1.68 0.69
C ASN A 63 0.09 0.54 -0.24
N MET A 64 0.35 -0.65 0.31
CA MET A 64 0.78 -1.80 -0.49
C MET A 64 -0.35 -2.40 -1.33
N THR A 65 0.01 -3.02 -2.46
CA THR A 65 -0.93 -3.81 -3.28
C THR A 65 -0.42 -5.23 -3.49
N TYR A 66 -1.35 -6.18 -3.43
CA TYR A 66 -1.12 -7.58 -3.73
C TYR A 66 -2.09 -8.07 -4.80
N LEU A 67 -1.59 -8.82 -5.79
CA LEU A 67 -2.42 -9.61 -6.69
C LEU A 67 -2.32 -11.07 -6.28
N ILE A 68 -3.43 -11.66 -5.83
CA ILE A 68 -3.49 -13.02 -5.32
C ILE A 68 -4.33 -13.88 -6.28
N SER A 69 -3.81 -15.03 -6.65
CA SER A 69 -4.53 -16.01 -7.47
C SER A 69 -5.66 -16.69 -6.69
N ARG A 70 -6.62 -17.32 -7.38
CA ARG A 70 -7.70 -18.10 -6.74
C ARG A 70 -7.17 -19.23 -5.83
N GLY A 71 -5.95 -19.72 -6.07
CA GLY A 71 -5.31 -20.74 -5.24
C GLY A 71 -4.47 -20.17 -4.08
N GLY A 72 -4.61 -18.89 -3.75
CA GLY A 72 -3.86 -18.26 -2.64
C GLY A 72 -2.41 -17.87 -2.96
N ARG A 73 -1.90 -18.18 -4.16
CA ARG A 73 -0.55 -17.76 -4.56
C ARG A 73 -0.50 -16.25 -4.83
N VAL A 74 0.44 -15.55 -4.21
CA VAL A 74 0.81 -14.17 -4.55
C VAL A 74 1.47 -14.15 -5.93
N LEU A 75 0.88 -13.39 -6.85
CA LEU A 75 1.37 -13.20 -8.22
C LEU A 75 2.14 -11.90 -8.36
N VAL A 76 1.77 -10.87 -7.59
CA VAL A 76 2.41 -9.55 -7.57
C VAL A 76 2.36 -9.02 -6.14
N ARG A 77 3.47 -8.45 -5.69
CA ARG A 77 3.58 -7.63 -4.47
C ARG A 77 4.17 -6.29 -4.88
N ALA A 78 3.50 -5.21 -4.48
CA ALA A 78 4.00 -3.85 -4.64
C ALA A 78 4.03 -3.15 -3.29
N ASP A 79 5.19 -2.61 -2.93
CA ASP A 79 5.41 -1.87 -1.68
C ASP A 79 4.65 -0.53 -1.63
N TRP A 80 4.15 -0.09 -2.80
CA TRP A 80 3.26 1.05 -2.93
C TRP A 80 2.30 0.85 -4.10
N THR A 81 1.07 1.34 -3.97
CA THR A 81 0.07 1.30 -5.03
C THR A 81 0.31 2.44 -6.01
N ASP A 82 0.61 2.08 -7.25
CA ASP A 82 0.69 2.97 -8.40
C ASP A 82 -0.25 2.44 -9.50
N PRO A 83 -1.33 3.16 -9.86
CA PRO A 83 -2.36 2.63 -10.75
C PRO A 83 -1.81 2.11 -12.10
N PRO A 84 -0.94 2.84 -12.84
CA PRO A 84 -0.36 2.33 -14.08
C PRO A 84 0.43 1.03 -13.90
N THR A 85 1.25 0.95 -12.84
CA THR A 85 2.02 -0.27 -12.53
C THR A 85 1.12 -1.46 -12.22
N ILE A 86 0.05 -1.24 -11.45
CA ILE A 86 -0.91 -2.31 -11.11
C ILE A 86 -1.70 -2.76 -12.34
N GLU A 87 -2.09 -1.86 -13.22
CA GLU A 87 -2.74 -2.20 -14.49
C GLU A 87 -1.83 -3.07 -15.38
N TYR A 88 -0.57 -2.68 -15.54
CA TYR A 88 0.43 -3.46 -16.27
C TYR A 88 0.57 -4.87 -15.70
N ALA A 89 0.71 -4.98 -14.38
CA ALA A 89 0.81 -6.25 -13.66
C ALA A 89 -0.42 -7.16 -13.87
N ILE A 90 -1.63 -6.58 -13.79
CA ILE A 90 -2.88 -7.32 -14.05
C ILE A 90 -2.91 -7.84 -15.49
N ASN A 91 -2.58 -6.98 -16.46
CA ASN A 91 -2.56 -7.35 -17.87
C ASN A 91 -1.53 -8.45 -18.17
N TYR A 92 -0.32 -8.35 -17.60
CA TYR A 92 0.70 -9.39 -17.70
C TYR A 92 0.19 -10.75 -17.19
N VAL A 93 -0.45 -10.77 -16.01
CA VAL A 93 -1.00 -12.01 -15.43
C VAL A 93 -2.14 -12.57 -16.29
N LEU A 94 -3.06 -11.72 -16.76
CA LEU A 94 -4.18 -12.15 -17.59
C LEU A 94 -3.71 -12.75 -18.92
N ASN A 95 -2.75 -12.09 -19.57
CA ASN A 95 -2.14 -12.55 -20.83
C ASN A 95 -1.39 -13.87 -20.63
N SER A 96 -0.60 -14.00 -19.55
CA SER A 96 0.08 -15.25 -19.21
C SER A 96 -0.91 -16.39 -18.98
N ARG A 97 -2.05 -16.11 -18.35
CA ARG A 97 -3.11 -17.12 -18.15
C ARG A 97 -3.83 -17.48 -19.46
N ALA A 98 -3.99 -16.54 -20.39
CA ALA A 98 -4.56 -16.82 -21.71
C ALA A 98 -3.64 -17.76 -22.52
N ARG A 99 -2.35 -17.42 -22.61
CA ARG A 99 -1.32 -18.25 -23.25
C ARG A 99 -1.26 -19.67 -22.70
N ARG A 100 -1.38 -19.85 -21.38
CA ARG A 100 -1.46 -21.18 -20.76
C ARG A 100 -2.71 -21.97 -21.15
N ARG A 101 -3.86 -21.30 -21.37
CA ARG A 101 -5.08 -21.96 -21.86
C ARG A 101 -4.97 -22.35 -23.33
N GLU A 102 -4.16 -21.62 -24.11
CA GLU A 102 -3.81 -21.93 -25.50
C GLU A 102 -2.77 -23.06 -25.63
N GLY A 103 -2.34 -23.67 -24.51
CA GLY A 103 -1.41 -24.80 -24.51
C GLY A 103 0.06 -24.43 -24.38
N LEU A 104 0.42 -23.14 -24.26
CA LEU A 104 1.81 -22.74 -24.04
C LEU A 104 2.31 -23.17 -22.66
N ARG A 105 3.48 -23.81 -22.64
CA ARG A 105 4.16 -24.24 -21.42
C ARG A 105 4.95 -23.09 -20.80
N LEU A 106 4.33 -22.38 -19.84
CA LEU A 106 4.97 -21.29 -19.09
C LEU A 106 5.36 -21.75 -17.68
N ALA A 107 6.63 -21.59 -17.29
CA ALA A 107 7.12 -21.84 -15.94
C ALA A 107 7.15 -20.54 -15.11
N PRO A 108 6.85 -20.58 -13.79
CA PRO A 108 6.96 -19.42 -12.93
C PRO A 108 8.43 -19.06 -12.66
N PHE A 109 8.70 -17.77 -12.47
CA PHE A 109 10.00 -17.24 -12.02
C PHE A 109 9.78 -16.06 -11.06
N TYR A 110 10.85 -15.63 -10.37
CA TYR A 110 10.86 -14.43 -9.53
C TYR A 110 11.55 -13.28 -10.26
N ALA A 111 11.01 -12.08 -10.12
CA ALA A 111 11.60 -10.85 -10.65
C ALA A 111 11.29 -9.68 -9.71
N GLU A 112 12.23 -8.76 -9.60
CA GLU A 112 12.07 -7.49 -8.89
C GLU A 112 12.13 -6.34 -9.89
N LEU A 113 11.31 -5.33 -9.66
CA LEU A 113 11.27 -4.12 -10.48
C LEU A 113 11.29 -2.90 -9.57
N VAL A 114 12.12 -1.92 -9.90
CA VAL A 114 12.07 -0.59 -9.28
C VAL A 114 11.07 0.25 -10.07
N GLY A 115 9.88 0.44 -9.50
CA GLY A 115 8.85 1.31 -10.06
C GLY A 115 9.04 2.77 -9.64
N TYR A 116 8.63 3.68 -10.52
CA TYR A 116 8.53 5.11 -10.23
C TYR A 116 7.06 5.51 -10.24
N ARG A 117 6.64 6.30 -9.26
CA ARG A 117 5.26 6.75 -9.11
C ARG A 117 5.19 8.27 -9.13
N TRP A 118 4.04 8.78 -9.57
CA TRP A 118 3.73 10.20 -9.32
C TRP A 118 3.68 10.46 -7.81
N ASN A 119 4.18 11.63 -7.41
CA ASN A 119 4.10 12.09 -6.04
C ASN A 119 3.44 13.46 -5.99
N ASP A 120 2.17 13.49 -5.60
CA ASP A 120 1.43 14.73 -5.39
C ASP A 120 1.67 15.22 -3.96
N LEU A 121 2.62 16.15 -3.82
CA LEU A 121 3.01 16.67 -2.52
C LEU A 121 1.88 17.47 -1.87
N ALA A 122 1.06 18.17 -2.65
CA ALA A 122 -0.05 18.96 -2.13
C ALA A 122 -1.09 18.04 -1.49
N LYS A 123 -1.52 17.00 -2.20
CA LYS A 123 -2.45 15.99 -1.63
C LYS A 123 -1.88 15.25 -0.44
N PHE A 124 -0.58 14.99 -0.44
CA PHE A 124 0.09 14.40 0.72
C PHE A 124 -0.02 15.31 1.95
N GLN A 125 0.24 16.61 1.80
CA GLN A 125 0.09 17.59 2.88
C GLN A 125 -1.36 17.76 3.33
N GLU A 126 -2.32 17.80 2.40
CA GLU A 126 -3.75 17.78 2.74
C GLU A 126 -4.13 16.55 3.57
N GLY A 127 -3.55 15.38 3.25
CA GLY A 127 -3.71 14.15 4.01
C GLY A 127 -3.21 14.28 5.46
N LEU A 128 -2.02 14.85 5.66
CA LEU A 128 -1.47 15.11 6.99
C LEU A 128 -2.35 16.10 7.77
N ALA A 129 -2.72 17.23 7.15
CA ALA A 129 -3.55 18.25 7.79
C ALA A 129 -4.93 17.70 8.19
N ARG A 130 -5.51 16.79 7.40
CA ARG A 130 -6.75 16.08 7.76
C ARG A 130 -6.58 15.24 9.02
N ALA A 131 -5.44 14.57 9.19
CA ALA A 131 -5.12 13.82 10.41
C ALA A 131 -4.89 14.73 11.63
N GLY A 132 -4.50 15.98 11.40
CA GLY A 132 -4.34 17.03 12.40
C GLY A 132 -2.95 17.70 12.34
N GLN A 133 -2.78 18.82 13.05
CA GLN A 133 -1.51 19.54 13.10
C GLN A 133 -0.41 18.68 13.72
N GLN A 134 -0.74 17.81 14.67
CA GLN A 134 0.22 16.87 15.24
C GLN A 134 0.85 15.99 14.16
N ALA A 135 0.07 15.48 13.21
CA ALA A 135 0.58 14.62 12.14
C ALA A 135 1.53 15.39 11.19
N VAL A 136 1.24 16.66 10.91
CA VAL A 136 2.10 17.56 10.13
C VAL A 136 3.44 17.78 10.85
N ASP A 137 3.40 18.07 12.14
CA ASP A 137 4.59 18.34 12.95
C ASP A 137 5.44 17.06 13.14
N ASP A 138 4.79 15.92 13.39
CA ASP A 138 5.45 14.61 13.50
C ASP A 138 6.16 14.23 12.20
N PHE A 139 5.52 14.46 11.04
CA PHE A 139 6.13 14.23 9.75
C PHE A 139 7.35 15.13 9.52
N SER A 140 7.23 16.44 9.84
CA SER A 140 8.33 17.40 9.72
C SER A 140 9.54 16.98 10.57
N ARG A 141 9.32 16.62 11.83
CA ARG A 141 10.37 16.08 12.72
C ARG A 141 11.01 14.80 12.16
N ALA A 142 10.21 13.89 11.61
CA ALA A 142 10.72 12.66 11.02
C ALA A 142 11.61 12.93 9.80
N MET A 143 11.25 13.91 8.95
CA MET A 143 12.03 14.30 7.79
C MET A 143 13.34 14.99 8.16
N GLU A 144 13.35 15.86 9.18
CA GLU A 144 14.58 16.44 9.72
C GLU A 144 15.55 15.37 10.25
N ARG A 145 15.02 14.38 10.99
CA ARG A 145 15.81 13.24 11.47
C ARG A 145 16.37 12.43 10.31
N ARG A 146 15.58 12.24 9.25
CA ARG A 146 15.99 11.50 8.06
C ARG A 146 17.10 12.20 7.29
N GLN A 147 17.08 13.53 7.18
CA GLN A 147 18.15 14.30 6.54
C GLN A 147 19.48 14.18 7.29
N LYS A 148 19.42 13.98 8.62
CA LYS A 148 20.59 13.77 9.48
C LYS A 148 21.13 12.33 9.43
N GLN A 149 20.39 11.39 8.84
CA GLN A 149 20.84 10.00 8.68
C GLN A 149 21.72 9.86 7.43
N GLY A 150 22.77 9.04 7.53
CA GLY A 150 23.72 8.76 6.45
C GLY A 150 23.10 8.04 5.24
N PRO A 151 23.92 7.72 4.22
CA PRO A 151 23.44 7.12 2.97
C PRO A 151 22.68 5.81 3.21
N ARG A 152 21.71 5.53 2.35
CA ARG A 152 20.84 4.35 2.48
C ARG A 152 21.67 3.07 2.26
N PRO A 153 21.52 2.05 3.12
CA PRO A 153 22.07 0.73 2.83
C PRO A 153 21.51 0.19 1.51
N GLY A 154 22.35 -0.44 0.70
CA GLY A 154 21.93 -1.15 -0.51
C GLY A 154 21.92 -0.31 -1.80
N ARG A 155 22.43 0.92 -1.79
CA ARG A 155 22.83 1.59 -3.03
C ARG A 155 24.20 1.04 -3.44
N ILE A 156 24.27 0.36 -4.58
CA ILE A 156 25.57 0.09 -5.21
C ILE A 156 26.07 1.44 -5.69
N GLU A 157 27.01 2.02 -4.96
CA GLU A 157 27.75 3.19 -5.40
C GLU A 157 28.84 2.68 -6.34
N LEU A 158 28.65 2.93 -7.64
CA LEU A 158 29.73 2.74 -8.60
C LEU A 158 30.69 3.92 -8.39
N SER A 159 31.90 3.66 -7.90
CA SER A 159 32.98 4.63 -7.95
C SER A 159 33.29 4.93 -9.41
N GLU A 160 33.33 6.22 -9.77
CA GLU A 160 33.87 6.67 -11.06
C GLU A 160 35.33 6.23 -11.23
#